data_AF-A0A0F9FK17-F1
#
_entry.id   AF-A0A0F9FK17-F1
#
_cell.length_a   1.000
_cell.length_b   1.000
_cell.length_c   1.000
_cell.angle_alpha   90.00
_cell.angle_beta   90.00
_cell.angle_gamma   90.00
#
_symmetry.space_group_name_H-M   'P 1'
#
loop_
_entity.id
_entity.type
_entity.pdbx_description
1 polymer ?
#
loop_
_entity_poly.entity_id
_entity_poly.type
_entity_poly.pdbx_seq_one_letter_code
_entity_poly.pdbx_strand_id
1 'polypeptide(L)'
;IAWCAARKGLRTIVLEKDRAQWATGAAAGMLAPVGELDFGEQELLALGLASAGRYPGFVAELEAETGLRTGYAPCGALAVALNRDDAEALRRLHSFQRSLHLDAEWKNAGECRILEPGLPPRIVGGVHTAHDHRVDPRALVRALERAFEQAGGELRSDAPVAAVKVASGRAVGVELESGETVATEQVVVAAGCRSGELGGLPEEARVPVRPVKGQLLTLRGRAEAPALESVIRTLDVYLVPRDDGRLVVGATVEERGFVAGLQLLERVSADLPLRETLLWMTRGAINIMDENRDFLRLIIMEGLGGDESALEQYRRLVDLWESALTTVLQRYTEKGELQDNSPQAMARQVIYLILMAFQDTLMGRHVSPEAAPEERRQALSAFVGDAMNHLLPNPQTS
;
A
#
# COMPACT_ATOMS: atom_id res chain seq x y z
N ILE A 1 -15.39 15.00 4.66
CA ILE A 1 -15.75 15.97 3.59
C ILE A 1 -17.26 16.08 3.44
N ALA A 2 -17.94 15.02 2.97
CA ALA A 2 -19.37 15.05 2.66
C ALA A 2 -20.26 15.51 3.83
N TRP A 3 -20.04 14.98 5.04
CA TRP A 3 -20.73 15.44 6.25
C TRP A 3 -20.60 16.95 6.49
N CYS A 4 -19.38 17.50 6.45
CA CYS A 4 -19.15 18.93 6.62
C CYS A 4 -19.78 19.78 5.51
N ALA A 5 -19.81 19.28 4.26
CA ALA A 5 -20.47 19.96 3.15
C ALA A 5 -21.99 20.03 3.34
N ALA A 6 -22.61 18.91 3.72
CA ALA A 6 -24.03 18.83 4.04
C ALA A 6 -24.39 19.74 5.25
N ARG A 7 -23.58 19.74 6.31
CA ARG A 7 -23.76 20.66 7.46
C ARG A 7 -23.70 22.14 7.08
N LYS A 8 -22.99 22.49 6.00
CA LYS A 8 -22.94 23.85 5.44
C LYS A 8 -24.09 24.16 4.47
N GLY A 9 -25.07 23.25 4.34
CA GLY A 9 -26.25 23.43 3.49
C GLY A 9 -26.05 23.06 2.02
N LEU A 10 -24.93 22.43 1.66
CA LEU A 10 -24.71 21.97 0.28
C LEU A 10 -25.49 20.67 0.03
N ARG A 11 -26.26 20.61 -1.07
CA ARG A 11 -26.83 19.35 -1.56
C ARG A 11 -25.68 18.45 -1.99
N THR A 12 -25.45 17.40 -1.22
CA THR A 12 -24.26 16.57 -1.34
C THR A 12 -24.68 15.11 -1.53
N ILE A 13 -24.11 14.46 -2.55
CA ILE A 13 -24.24 13.03 -2.80
C ILE A 13 -22.87 12.36 -2.70
N VAL A 14 -22.82 11.19 -2.07
CA VAL A 14 -21.65 10.30 -2.07
C VAL A 14 -21.99 9.05 -2.87
N LEU A 15 -21.18 8.78 -3.89
CA LEU A 15 -21.27 7.60 -4.74
C LEU A 15 -20.14 6.67 -4.34
N GLU A 16 -20.48 5.55 -3.73
CA GLU A 16 -19.52 4.56 -3.23
C GLU A 16 -19.74 3.23 -3.96
N LYS A 17 -18.64 2.62 -4.41
CA LYS A 17 -18.68 1.31 -5.04
C LYS A 17 -18.96 0.22 -4.01
N ASP A 18 -18.15 0.13 -2.96
CA ASP A 18 -18.22 -0.94 -1.96
C ASP A 18 -18.08 -0.33 -0.55
N ARG A 19 -19.18 -0.28 0.22
CA ARG A 19 -19.23 0.39 1.54
C ARG A 19 -18.07 0.00 2.46
N ALA A 20 -17.14 0.92 2.69
CA ALA A 20 -16.09 0.83 3.71
C ALA A 20 -15.27 -0.48 3.68
N GLN A 21 -15.14 -1.15 2.53
CA GLN A 21 -14.42 -2.43 2.41
C GLN A 21 -12.93 -2.28 2.07
N TRP A 22 -12.50 -1.06 1.75
CA TRP A 22 -11.14 -0.77 1.28
C TRP A 22 -10.21 -0.35 2.44
N ALA A 23 -9.22 0.50 2.17
CA ALA A 23 -8.19 0.91 3.12
C ALA A 23 -8.77 1.36 4.47
N THR A 24 -9.86 2.14 4.49
CA THR A 24 -10.51 2.59 5.73
C THR A 24 -11.08 1.44 6.56
N GLY A 25 -11.64 0.41 5.92
CA GLY A 25 -12.18 -0.77 6.61
C GLY A 25 -11.10 -1.71 7.15
N ALA A 26 -9.91 -1.67 6.54
CA ALA A 26 -8.73 -2.38 6.99
C ALA A 26 -7.99 -1.61 8.09
N ALA A 27 -7.91 -0.28 8.01
CA ALA A 27 -7.03 0.54 8.85
C ALA A 27 -7.10 0.23 10.35
N ALA A 28 -5.94 0.28 10.99
CA ALA A 28 -5.80 0.09 12.43
C ALA A 28 -6.22 1.33 13.24
N GLY A 29 -6.33 2.51 12.60
CA GLY A 29 -6.84 3.72 13.25
C GLY A 29 -5.94 4.27 14.35
N MET A 30 -4.61 4.19 14.19
CA MET A 30 -3.69 4.97 15.00
C MET A 30 -3.80 6.45 14.61
N LEU A 31 -3.72 7.33 15.59
CA LEU A 31 -3.70 8.78 15.42
C LEU A 31 -2.39 9.28 16.04
N ALA A 32 -1.28 9.02 15.35
CA ALA A 32 0.06 9.09 15.96
C ALA A 32 1.03 10.04 15.22
N PRO A 33 0.72 11.35 15.11
CA PRO A 33 1.59 12.28 14.37
C PRO A 33 2.99 12.41 14.99
N VAL A 34 3.15 12.17 16.29
CA VAL A 34 4.48 12.20 16.93
C VAL A 34 5.17 10.85 16.80
N GLY A 35 4.43 9.76 17.06
CA GLY A 35 4.95 8.40 17.03
C GLY A 35 5.28 7.87 15.64
N GLU A 36 4.62 8.35 14.58
CA GLU A 36 4.85 7.97 13.17
C GLU A 36 5.66 9.02 12.39
N LEU A 37 6.27 9.99 13.09
CA LEU A 37 7.15 10.98 12.46
C LEU A 37 8.32 10.31 11.74
N ASP A 38 8.57 10.70 10.49
CA ASP A 38 9.78 10.39 9.75
C ASP A 38 10.59 11.65 9.38
N PHE A 39 11.85 11.45 9.02
CA PHE A 39 12.77 12.52 8.64
C PHE A 39 12.35 13.19 7.32
N GLY A 40 12.27 14.51 7.32
CA GLY A 40 11.93 15.30 6.13
C GLY A 40 10.43 15.56 5.94
N GLU A 41 9.58 15.12 6.86
CA GLU A 41 8.12 15.26 6.76
C GLU A 41 7.53 16.38 7.64
N GLN A 42 8.26 17.47 7.89
CA GLN A 42 7.84 18.51 8.85
C GLN A 42 6.50 19.20 8.47
N GLU A 43 6.21 19.34 7.18
CA GLU A 43 4.93 19.89 6.72
C GLU A 43 3.76 18.94 7.03
N LEU A 44 3.97 17.63 6.81
CA LEU A 44 3.00 16.60 7.14
C LEU A 44 2.81 16.50 8.67
N LEU A 45 3.89 16.60 9.44
CA LEU A 45 3.86 16.68 10.90
C LEU A 45 3.00 17.86 11.37
N ALA A 46 3.22 19.07 10.82
CA ALA A 46 2.45 20.24 11.19
C ALA A 46 0.95 20.05 10.93
N LEU A 47 0.60 19.44 9.79
CA LEU A 47 -0.78 19.08 9.48
C LEU A 47 -1.33 18.00 10.44
N GLY A 48 -0.54 16.98 10.74
CA GLY A 48 -0.87 15.89 11.66
C GLY A 48 -1.15 16.39 13.08
N LEU A 49 -0.29 17.25 13.62
CA LEU A 49 -0.48 17.88 14.92
C LEU A 49 -1.74 18.77 14.95
N ALA A 50 -1.95 19.56 13.90
CA ALA A 50 -3.14 20.41 13.79
C ALA A 50 -4.44 19.58 13.65
N SER A 51 -4.37 18.40 13.05
CA SER A 51 -5.47 17.43 13.00
C SER A 51 -5.70 16.79 14.38
N ALA A 52 -4.65 16.29 15.03
CA ALA A 52 -4.72 15.68 16.35
C ALA A 52 -5.30 16.62 17.41
N GLY A 53 -4.93 17.92 17.39
CA GLY A 53 -5.50 18.92 18.28
C GLY A 53 -7.00 19.18 18.06
N ARG A 54 -7.53 18.98 16.85
CA ARG A 54 -8.96 19.16 16.52
C ARG A 54 -9.78 17.88 16.68
N TYR A 55 -9.12 16.71 16.64
CA TYR A 55 -9.75 15.41 16.63
C TYR A 55 -10.70 15.14 17.81
N PRO A 56 -10.36 15.50 19.07
CA PRO A 56 -11.27 15.29 20.21
C PRO A 56 -12.60 16.04 20.05
N GLY A 57 -12.54 17.29 19.59
CA GLY A 57 -13.74 18.12 19.36
C GLY A 57 -14.58 17.58 18.20
N PHE A 58 -13.92 17.19 17.10
CA PHE A 58 -14.57 16.55 15.96
C PHE A 58 -15.30 15.27 16.34
N VAL A 59 -14.68 14.40 17.13
CA VAL A 59 -15.30 13.18 17.64
C VAL A 59 -16.47 13.51 18.56
N ALA A 60 -16.29 14.43 19.52
CA ALA A 60 -17.34 14.79 20.46
C ALA A 60 -18.60 15.34 19.75
N GLU A 61 -18.42 16.20 18.74
CA GLU A 61 -19.52 16.69 17.90
C GLU A 61 -20.21 15.53 17.16
N LEU A 62 -19.44 14.65 16.53
CA LEU A 62 -19.97 13.53 15.76
C LEU A 62 -20.74 12.53 16.63
N GLU A 63 -20.22 12.19 17.81
CA GLU A 63 -20.90 11.31 18.76
C GLU A 63 -22.16 11.96 19.33
N ALA A 64 -22.15 13.27 19.57
CA ALA A 64 -23.32 14.01 20.05
C ALA A 64 -24.44 14.08 19.00
N GLU A 65 -24.12 14.30 17.73
CA GLU A 65 -25.11 14.37 16.65
C GLU A 65 -25.74 12.99 16.35
N THR A 66 -24.94 11.92 16.44
CA THR A 66 -25.33 10.59 15.96
C THR A 66 -25.78 9.63 17.08
N GLY A 67 -25.32 9.85 18.31
CA GLY A 67 -25.41 8.91 19.41
C GLY A 67 -24.52 7.66 19.25
N LEU A 68 -23.65 7.62 18.23
CA LEU A 68 -22.79 6.47 17.93
C LEU A 68 -21.38 6.73 18.43
N ARG A 69 -20.80 5.73 19.11
CA ARG A 69 -19.38 5.77 19.54
C ARG A 69 -18.46 5.53 18.34
N THR A 70 -17.39 6.30 18.26
CA THR A 70 -16.35 6.22 17.21
C THR A 70 -15.21 5.27 17.56
N GLY A 71 -15.13 4.83 18.83
CA GLY A 71 -14.00 4.05 19.34
C GLY A 71 -12.72 4.89 19.50
N TYR A 72 -12.86 6.23 19.55
CA TYR A 72 -11.77 7.14 19.87
C TYR A 72 -11.34 6.99 21.33
N ALA A 73 -10.03 6.87 21.57
CA ALA A 73 -9.45 6.81 22.90
C ALA A 73 -8.13 7.60 22.96
N PRO A 74 -7.97 8.56 23.89
CA PRO A 74 -6.72 9.25 24.14
C PRO A 74 -5.78 8.38 24.99
N CYS A 75 -5.24 7.33 24.38
CA CYS A 75 -4.57 6.24 25.10
C CYS A 75 -3.04 6.34 25.15
N GLY A 76 -2.44 7.31 24.48
CA GLY A 76 -1.01 7.33 24.24
C GLY A 76 -0.54 6.23 23.29
N ALA A 77 0.73 6.31 22.94
CA ALA A 77 1.45 5.24 22.28
C ALA A 77 2.83 5.00 22.92
N LEU A 78 3.32 3.76 22.81
CA LEU A 78 4.64 3.35 23.27
C LEU A 78 5.35 2.57 22.17
N ALA A 79 6.36 3.20 21.57
CA ALA A 79 7.28 2.52 20.67
C ALA A 79 8.35 1.79 21.49
N VAL A 80 8.42 0.46 21.40
CA VAL A 80 9.33 -0.38 22.19
C VAL A 80 10.47 -0.95 21.34
N ALA A 81 11.66 -0.96 21.91
CA ALA A 81 12.85 -1.60 21.35
C ALA A 81 12.98 -3.04 21.87
N LEU A 82 13.01 -4.01 20.96
CA LEU A 82 13.14 -5.43 21.29
C LEU A 82 14.60 -5.86 21.44
N ASN A 83 15.52 -5.12 20.80
CA ASN A 83 16.96 -5.34 20.84
C ASN A 83 17.73 -4.01 20.92
N ARG A 84 19.06 -4.06 20.86
CA ARG A 84 19.93 -2.87 20.98
C ARG A 84 19.85 -1.96 19.75
N ASP A 85 19.74 -2.53 18.57
CA ASP A 85 19.69 -1.80 17.30
C ASP A 85 18.36 -1.03 17.21
N ASP A 86 17.25 -1.66 17.60
CA ASP A 86 15.96 -0.99 17.74
C ASP A 86 16.06 0.20 18.72
N ALA A 87 16.79 0.02 19.83
CA ALA A 87 16.94 1.07 20.83
C ALA A 87 17.76 2.24 20.31
N GLU A 88 18.77 1.99 19.47
CA GLU A 88 19.52 3.05 18.80
C GLU A 88 18.66 3.81 17.80
N ALA A 89 17.89 3.10 16.97
CA ALA A 89 16.95 3.70 16.03
C ALA A 89 15.90 4.57 16.75
N LEU A 90 15.30 4.05 17.83
CA LEU A 90 14.33 4.80 18.62
C LEU A 90 14.95 5.99 19.36
N ARG A 91 16.21 5.92 19.81
CA ARG A 91 16.89 7.09 20.39
C ARG A 91 17.18 8.16 19.35
N ARG A 92 17.50 7.77 18.11
CA ARG A 92 17.66 8.70 17.00
C ARG A 92 16.34 9.42 16.69
N LEU A 93 15.24 8.66 16.62
CA LEU A 93 13.89 9.22 16.47
C LEU A 93 13.53 10.15 17.64
N HIS A 94 13.78 9.72 18.88
CA HIS A 94 13.53 10.55 20.08
C HIS A 94 14.32 11.86 20.06
N SER A 95 15.59 11.81 19.66
CA SER A 95 16.42 13.01 19.51
C SER A 95 15.86 13.96 18.47
N PHE A 96 15.34 13.42 17.36
CA PHE A 96 14.67 14.21 16.33
C PHE A 96 13.37 14.84 16.83
N GLN A 97 12.50 14.07 17.49
CA GLN A 97 11.28 14.57 18.12
C GLN A 97 11.56 15.71 19.11
N ARG A 98 12.60 15.55 19.96
CA ARG A 98 13.03 16.61 20.89
C ARG A 98 13.54 17.86 20.18
N SER A 99 14.26 17.70 19.07
CA SER A 99 14.73 18.84 18.26
C SER A 99 13.59 19.65 17.67
N LEU A 100 12.42 19.03 17.49
CA LEU A 100 11.18 19.65 17.02
C LEU A 100 10.24 20.06 18.17
N HIS A 101 10.70 19.98 19.42
CA HIS A 101 9.92 20.29 20.63
C HIS A 101 8.63 19.46 20.77
N LEU A 102 8.62 18.24 20.24
CA LEU A 102 7.50 17.33 20.40
C LEU A 102 7.52 16.67 21.79
N ASP A 103 6.34 16.43 22.33
CA ASP A 103 6.17 15.75 23.61
C ASP A 103 6.36 14.23 23.44
N ALA A 104 7.61 13.80 23.61
CA ALA A 104 8.03 12.41 23.53
C ALA A 104 9.08 12.13 24.62
N GLU A 105 8.89 11.04 25.36
CA GLU A 105 9.74 10.69 26.50
C GLU A 105 10.40 9.34 26.29
N TRP A 106 11.72 9.28 26.44
CA TRP A 106 12.41 8.00 26.53
C TRP A 106 12.07 7.33 27.87
N LYS A 107 11.68 6.05 27.80
CA LYS A 107 11.40 5.18 28.94
C LYS A 107 12.37 4.01 28.93
N ASN A 108 12.95 3.70 30.09
CA ASN A 108 13.70 2.48 30.27
C ASN A 108 12.76 1.25 30.35
N ALA A 109 13.30 0.05 30.24
CA ALA A 109 12.51 -1.19 30.24
C ALA A 109 11.58 -1.36 31.46
N GLY A 110 12.00 -0.89 32.64
CA GLY A 110 11.19 -0.94 33.86
C GLY A 110 10.00 0.02 33.77
N GLU A 111 10.23 1.25 33.31
CA GLU A 111 9.19 2.26 33.10
C GLU A 111 8.19 1.82 32.02
N CYS A 112 8.66 1.23 30.92
CA CYS A 112 7.79 0.66 29.89
C CYS A 112 6.84 -0.41 30.47
N ARG A 113 7.33 -1.27 31.37
CA ARG A 113 6.50 -2.31 32.01
C ARG A 113 5.59 -1.77 33.12
N ILE A 114 5.87 -0.59 33.66
CA ILE A 114 4.94 0.11 34.54
C ILE A 114 3.75 0.63 33.74
N LEU A 115 4.01 1.19 32.55
CA LEU A 115 2.96 1.64 31.63
C LEU A 115 2.19 0.45 31.05
N GLU A 116 2.90 -0.60 30.65
CA GLU A 116 2.35 -1.74 29.93
C GLU A 116 2.87 -3.06 30.52
N PRO A 117 2.23 -3.58 31.58
CA PRO A 117 2.67 -4.78 32.29
C PRO A 117 2.73 -6.05 31.41
N GLY A 118 1.98 -6.07 30.30
CA GLY A 118 1.98 -7.16 29.33
C GLY A 118 3.25 -7.25 28.48
N LEU A 119 4.14 -6.26 28.54
CA LEU A 119 5.38 -6.27 27.76
C LEU A 119 6.38 -7.32 28.24
N PRO A 120 7.10 -8.00 27.32
CA PRO A 120 8.05 -9.03 27.69
C PRO A 120 9.25 -8.43 28.44
N PRO A 121 9.90 -9.21 29.34
CA PRO A 121 11.02 -8.72 30.14
C PRO A 121 12.24 -8.31 29.31
N ARG A 122 12.35 -8.82 28.06
CA ARG A 122 13.50 -8.66 27.17
C ARG A 122 13.61 -7.32 26.45
N ILE A 123 12.62 -6.44 26.55
CA ILE A 123 12.69 -5.12 25.90
C ILE A 123 13.83 -4.28 26.49
N VAL A 124 14.43 -3.41 25.67
CA VAL A 124 15.52 -2.53 26.08
C VAL A 124 15.01 -1.21 26.66
N GLY A 125 13.90 -0.71 26.12
CA GLY A 125 13.30 0.57 26.46
C GLY A 125 12.32 1.00 25.36
N GLY A 126 11.92 2.26 25.35
CA GLY A 126 11.01 2.77 24.36
C GLY A 126 10.81 4.27 24.40
N VAL A 127 10.01 4.77 23.48
CA VAL A 127 9.58 6.17 23.40
C VAL A 127 8.08 6.22 23.64
N HIS A 128 7.68 6.95 24.67
CA HIS A 128 6.29 7.18 25.03
C HIS A 128 5.80 8.52 24.48
N THR A 129 4.66 8.51 23.81
CA THR A 129 3.98 9.68 23.25
C THR A 129 2.56 9.75 23.80
N ALA A 130 2.35 10.58 24.84
CA ALA A 130 1.10 10.62 25.59
C ALA A 130 -0.10 11.14 24.79
N HIS A 131 0.17 11.90 23.72
CA HIS A 131 -0.84 12.57 22.90
C HIS A 131 -1.12 11.87 21.56
N ASP A 132 -0.51 10.71 21.33
CA ASP A 132 -0.90 9.83 20.24
C ASP A 132 -2.12 9.01 20.68
N HIS A 133 -3.13 8.92 19.83
CA HIS A 133 -4.42 8.34 20.17
C HIS A 133 -4.77 7.19 19.23
N ARG A 134 -5.97 6.64 19.39
CA ARG A 134 -6.56 5.69 18.45
C ARG A 134 -8.03 6.00 18.19
N VAL A 135 -8.54 5.45 17.10
CA VAL A 135 -9.98 5.38 16.76
C VAL A 135 -10.28 4.00 16.18
N ASP A 136 -11.55 3.56 16.17
CA ASP A 136 -11.99 2.44 15.34
C ASP A 136 -12.51 3.01 14.00
N PRO A 137 -11.77 2.85 12.88
CA PRO A 137 -12.17 3.43 11.61
C PRO A 137 -13.54 2.96 11.12
N ARG A 138 -13.93 1.71 11.44
CA ARG A 138 -15.25 1.19 11.05
C ARG A 138 -16.35 1.86 11.86
N ALA A 139 -16.13 2.09 13.15
CA ALA A 139 -17.09 2.80 13.99
C ALA A 139 -17.19 4.28 13.62
N LEU A 140 -16.06 4.91 13.34
CA LEU A 140 -15.99 6.28 12.84
C LEU A 140 -16.76 6.46 11.53
N VAL A 141 -16.56 5.57 10.54
CA VAL A 141 -17.29 5.64 9.26
C VAL A 141 -18.80 5.48 9.48
N ARG A 142 -19.24 4.53 10.31
CA ARG A 142 -20.68 4.38 10.62
C ARG A 142 -21.26 5.65 11.24
N ALA A 143 -20.53 6.31 12.13
CA ALA A 143 -20.95 7.57 12.71
C ALA A 143 -21.01 8.68 11.63
N LEU A 144 -19.99 8.78 10.77
CA LEU A 144 -19.98 9.75 9.67
C LEU A 144 -21.10 9.54 8.65
N GLU A 145 -21.40 8.30 8.27
CA GLU A 145 -22.51 7.96 7.38
C GLU A 145 -23.84 8.44 7.98
N ARG A 146 -24.09 8.11 9.27
CA ARG A 146 -25.30 8.56 9.98
C ARG A 146 -25.39 10.08 10.04
N ALA A 147 -24.29 10.75 10.41
CA ALA A 147 -24.27 12.21 10.53
C ALA A 147 -24.49 12.90 9.19
N PHE A 148 -23.93 12.34 8.11
CA PHE A 148 -24.12 12.82 6.76
C PHE A 148 -25.58 12.71 6.30
N GLU A 149 -26.22 11.56 6.52
CA GLU A 149 -27.63 11.35 6.21
C GLU A 149 -28.55 12.27 7.04
N GLN A 150 -28.27 12.44 8.34
CA GLN A 150 -29.00 13.36 9.23
C GLN A 150 -28.86 14.83 8.79
N ALA A 151 -27.73 15.19 8.20
CA ALA A 151 -27.51 16.51 7.60
C ALA A 151 -28.18 16.69 6.22
N GLY A 152 -28.96 15.70 5.76
CA GLY A 152 -29.68 15.74 4.47
C GLY A 152 -28.84 15.31 3.26
N GLY A 153 -27.67 14.72 3.50
CA GLY A 153 -26.83 14.13 2.47
C GLY A 153 -27.39 12.81 1.92
N GLU A 154 -27.08 12.51 0.66
CA GLU A 154 -27.47 11.27 0.01
C GLU A 154 -26.26 10.34 -0.13
N LEU A 155 -26.33 9.13 0.44
CA LEU A 155 -25.30 8.10 0.28
C LEU A 155 -25.83 6.98 -0.62
N ARG A 156 -25.29 6.86 -1.83
CA ARG A 156 -25.58 5.75 -2.73
C ARG A 156 -24.42 4.76 -2.75
N SER A 157 -24.70 3.57 -2.24
CA SER A 157 -23.79 2.42 -2.29
C SER A 157 -24.02 1.63 -3.57
N ASP A 158 -23.09 0.74 -3.91
CA ASP A 158 -23.12 -0.06 -5.13
C ASP A 158 -23.23 0.82 -6.39
N ALA A 159 -22.61 2.01 -6.32
CA ALA A 159 -22.63 3.04 -7.36
C ALA A 159 -21.21 3.34 -7.88
N PRO A 160 -20.54 2.36 -8.53
CA PRO A 160 -19.24 2.59 -9.13
C PRO A 160 -19.31 3.68 -10.20
N VAL A 161 -18.43 4.68 -10.08
CA VAL A 161 -18.31 5.77 -11.05
C VAL A 161 -17.32 5.37 -12.12
N ALA A 162 -17.76 5.40 -13.38
CA ALA A 162 -16.91 5.13 -14.55
C ALA A 162 -16.10 6.36 -14.96
N ALA A 163 -16.73 7.53 -15.01
CA ALA A 163 -16.09 8.76 -15.47
C ALA A 163 -16.68 10.04 -14.89
N VAL A 164 -15.86 11.08 -14.77
CA VAL A 164 -16.30 12.46 -14.59
C VAL A 164 -16.70 13.03 -15.94
N LYS A 165 -17.89 13.65 -16.02
CA LYS A 165 -18.34 14.37 -17.21
C LYS A 165 -17.82 15.80 -17.13
N VAL A 166 -17.04 16.20 -18.13
CA VAL A 166 -16.44 17.53 -18.23
C VAL A 166 -16.94 18.24 -19.48
N ALA A 167 -17.43 19.48 -19.32
CA ALA A 167 -17.79 20.36 -20.42
C ALA A 167 -17.10 21.72 -20.24
N SER A 168 -16.45 22.21 -21.30
CA SER A 168 -15.74 23.50 -21.28
C SER A 168 -14.77 23.66 -20.10
N GLY A 169 -14.05 22.58 -19.74
CA GLY A 169 -13.08 22.56 -18.64
C GLY A 169 -13.70 22.53 -17.23
N ARG A 170 -15.01 22.30 -17.10
CA ARG A 170 -15.71 22.20 -15.81
C ARG A 170 -16.43 20.87 -15.68
N ALA A 171 -16.43 20.31 -14.47
CA ALA A 171 -17.26 19.16 -14.16
C ALA A 171 -18.74 19.55 -14.28
N VAL A 172 -19.52 18.71 -14.97
CA VAL A 172 -20.97 18.86 -15.13
C VAL A 172 -21.75 17.65 -14.60
N GLY A 173 -21.03 16.62 -14.15
CA GLY A 173 -21.61 15.42 -13.57
C GLY A 173 -20.62 14.28 -13.50
N VAL A 174 -21.15 13.11 -13.19
CA VAL A 174 -20.44 11.83 -13.21
C VAL A 174 -21.32 10.77 -13.85
N GLU A 175 -20.70 9.82 -14.55
CA GLU A 175 -21.35 8.66 -15.13
C GLU A 175 -20.99 7.42 -14.31
N LEU A 176 -22.03 6.68 -13.91
CA LEU A 176 -21.88 5.40 -13.24
C LEU A 176 -21.60 4.29 -14.26
N GLU A 177 -21.01 3.17 -13.83
CA GLU A 177 -20.81 2.00 -14.69
C GLU A 177 -22.15 1.40 -15.19
N SER A 178 -23.28 1.72 -14.53
CA SER A 178 -24.63 1.36 -14.98
C SER A 178 -25.13 2.16 -16.19
N GLY A 179 -24.41 3.23 -16.58
CA GLY A 179 -24.83 4.19 -17.61
C GLY A 179 -25.69 5.34 -17.08
N GLU A 180 -26.07 5.33 -15.80
CA GLU A 180 -26.75 6.47 -15.17
C GLU A 180 -25.79 7.68 -15.06
N THR A 181 -26.30 8.88 -15.33
CA THR A 181 -25.57 10.13 -15.12
C THR A 181 -26.14 10.92 -13.96
N VAL A 182 -25.28 11.30 -13.02
CA VAL A 182 -25.60 12.20 -11.91
C VAL A 182 -25.05 13.59 -12.22
N ALA A 183 -25.94 14.55 -12.47
CA ALA A 183 -25.55 15.93 -12.76
C ALA A 183 -25.10 16.67 -11.49
N THR A 184 -23.96 17.34 -11.55
CA THR A 184 -23.43 18.17 -10.47
C THR A 184 -22.43 19.19 -11.01
N GLU A 185 -22.35 20.36 -10.38
CA GLU A 185 -21.39 21.43 -10.73
C GLU A 185 -20.01 21.22 -10.10
N GLN A 186 -19.94 20.37 -9.07
CA GLN A 186 -18.71 20.10 -8.32
C GLN A 186 -18.56 18.60 -8.06
N VAL A 187 -17.34 18.11 -8.25
CA VAL A 187 -16.95 16.72 -8.02
C VAL A 187 -15.71 16.72 -7.14
N VAL A 188 -15.77 15.96 -6.04
CA VAL A 188 -14.61 15.70 -5.18
C VAL A 188 -14.22 14.24 -5.39
N VAL A 189 -13.03 14.01 -5.94
CA VAL A 189 -12.49 12.65 -6.10
C VAL A 189 -11.84 12.24 -4.77
N ALA A 190 -12.44 11.24 -4.11
CA ALA A 190 -11.97 10.69 -2.84
C ALA A 190 -11.90 9.14 -2.88
N ALA A 191 -11.59 8.57 -4.05
CA ALA A 191 -11.66 7.14 -4.34
C ALA A 191 -10.38 6.35 -3.96
N GLY A 192 -9.59 6.86 -3.01
CA GLY A 192 -8.36 6.23 -2.55
C GLY A 192 -7.36 5.95 -3.68
N CYS A 193 -6.75 4.76 -3.68
CA CYS A 193 -5.79 4.33 -4.70
C CYS A 193 -6.38 4.20 -6.11
N ARG A 194 -7.70 4.22 -6.27
CA ARG A 194 -8.37 4.18 -7.58
C ARG A 194 -8.66 5.56 -8.15
N SER A 195 -8.30 6.62 -7.44
CA SER A 195 -8.56 8.00 -7.90
C SER A 195 -7.92 8.31 -9.25
N GLY A 196 -6.74 7.73 -9.55
CA GLY A 196 -6.05 7.90 -10.84
C GLY A 196 -6.66 7.09 -11.99
N GLU A 197 -7.51 6.11 -11.70
CA GLU A 197 -8.17 5.24 -12.70
C GLU A 197 -9.46 5.87 -13.26
N LEU A 198 -10.00 6.91 -12.60
CA LEU A 198 -11.29 7.49 -12.95
C LEU A 198 -11.25 8.17 -14.33
N GLY A 199 -12.16 7.76 -15.21
CA GLY A 199 -12.26 8.31 -16.56
C GLY A 199 -12.69 9.78 -16.58
N GLY A 200 -12.40 10.48 -17.68
CA GLY A 200 -12.87 11.85 -17.93
C GLY A 200 -12.17 12.95 -17.11
N LEU A 201 -11.27 12.60 -16.20
CA LEU A 201 -10.38 13.56 -15.57
C LEU A 201 -9.32 14.05 -16.58
N PRO A 202 -9.05 15.37 -16.66
CA PRO A 202 -7.93 15.88 -17.42
C PRO A 202 -6.61 15.36 -16.83
N GLU A 203 -5.57 15.26 -17.65
CA GLU A 203 -4.29 14.65 -17.27
C GLU A 203 -3.68 15.34 -16.03
N GLU A 204 -3.79 16.66 -15.96
CA GLU A 204 -3.26 17.48 -14.88
C GLU A 204 -4.04 17.31 -13.56
N ALA A 205 -5.27 16.77 -13.62
CA ALA A 205 -6.09 16.49 -12.44
C ALA A 205 -6.03 15.02 -12.00
N ARG A 206 -5.30 14.15 -12.72
CA ARG A 206 -5.11 12.77 -12.31
C ARG A 206 -4.22 12.72 -11.07
N VAL A 207 -4.73 12.10 -10.02
CA VAL A 207 -4.00 11.97 -8.76
C VAL A 207 -3.01 10.80 -8.87
N PRO A 208 -1.69 11.00 -8.70
CA PRO A 208 -0.68 9.96 -8.83
C PRO A 208 -0.63 9.07 -7.58
N VAL A 209 -1.74 8.37 -7.29
CA VAL A 209 -1.83 7.44 -6.16
C VAL A 209 -1.60 6.02 -6.65
N ARG A 210 -0.77 5.27 -5.93
CA ARG A 210 -0.51 3.85 -6.17
C ARG A 210 -0.98 3.01 -4.98
N PRO A 211 -1.49 1.78 -5.21
CA PRO A 211 -1.86 0.90 -4.12
C PRO A 211 -0.63 0.27 -3.46
N VAL A 212 -0.55 0.35 -2.14
CA VAL A 212 0.36 -0.45 -1.30
C VAL A 212 -0.50 -1.35 -0.43
N LYS A 213 -0.31 -2.65 -0.56
CA LYS A 213 -1.12 -3.62 0.19
C LYS A 213 -0.55 -3.74 1.60
N GLY A 214 -1.42 -3.68 2.60
CA GLY A 214 -1.11 -4.04 3.97
C GLY A 214 -2.00 -5.18 4.46
N GLN A 215 -1.39 -6.15 5.13
CA GLN A 215 -2.09 -7.23 5.81
C GLN A 215 -2.00 -7.04 7.32
N LEU A 216 -3.12 -7.29 7.99
CA LEU A 216 -3.25 -7.21 9.43
C LEU A 216 -4.12 -8.34 9.95
N LEU A 217 -3.97 -8.62 11.23
CA LEU A 217 -4.73 -9.61 11.98
C LEU A 217 -5.52 -8.91 13.08
N THR A 218 -6.69 -9.44 13.41
CA THR A 218 -7.41 -9.02 14.61
C THR A 218 -7.51 -10.21 15.54
N LEU A 219 -6.87 -10.09 16.69
CA LEU A 219 -6.98 -11.03 17.79
C LEU A 219 -8.11 -10.59 18.72
N ARG A 220 -8.60 -11.51 19.55
CA ARG A 220 -9.61 -11.20 20.57
C ARG A 220 -9.17 -11.75 21.92
N GLY A 221 -8.94 -10.84 22.86
CA GLY A 221 -8.70 -11.14 24.27
C GLY A 221 -9.99 -11.09 25.09
N ARG A 222 -9.84 -11.16 26.42
CA ARG A 222 -10.93 -10.90 27.37
C ARG A 222 -11.06 -9.39 27.55
N ALA A 223 -12.27 -8.86 27.42
CA ALA A 223 -12.50 -7.41 27.51
C ALA A 223 -12.28 -6.87 28.94
N GLU A 224 -12.50 -7.71 29.96
CA GLU A 224 -12.37 -7.36 31.38
C GLU A 224 -10.91 -7.31 31.87
N ALA A 225 -9.97 -7.73 31.02
CA ALA A 225 -8.54 -7.71 31.28
C ALA A 225 -7.80 -7.45 29.95
N PRO A 226 -7.86 -6.21 29.42
CA PRO A 226 -7.20 -5.86 28.18
C PRO A 226 -5.70 -6.11 28.32
N ALA A 227 -5.10 -6.69 27.27
CA ALA A 227 -3.68 -7.03 27.29
C ALA A 227 -2.77 -5.79 27.23
N LEU A 228 -3.29 -4.67 26.71
CA LEU A 228 -2.58 -3.42 26.49
C LEU A 228 -3.56 -2.25 26.69
N GLU A 229 -3.08 -1.16 27.29
CA GLU A 229 -3.86 0.06 27.52
C GLU A 229 -3.68 1.07 26.38
N SER A 230 -2.45 1.19 25.89
CA SER A 230 -1.98 2.11 24.86
C SER A 230 -1.69 1.40 23.54
N VAL A 231 -1.45 2.18 22.48
CA VAL A 231 -0.93 1.64 21.23
C VAL A 231 0.52 1.22 21.43
N ILE A 232 0.86 -0.04 21.14
CA ILE A 232 2.25 -0.50 21.16
C ILE A 232 2.79 -0.56 19.75
N ARG A 233 4.02 -0.07 19.54
CA ARG A 233 4.68 -0.12 18.25
C ARG A 233 6.11 -0.67 18.40
N THR A 234 6.58 -1.43 17.43
CA THR A 234 7.99 -1.74 17.19
C THR A 234 8.39 -1.12 15.86
N LEU A 235 9.62 -1.34 15.40
CA LEU A 235 10.00 -0.89 14.05
C LEU A 235 9.17 -1.57 12.95
N ASP A 236 8.68 -2.79 13.19
CA ASP A 236 8.03 -3.61 12.17
C ASP A 236 6.53 -3.85 12.38
N VAL A 237 6.04 -3.72 13.62
CA VAL A 237 4.67 -4.13 14.00
C VAL A 237 4.05 -3.11 14.96
N TYR A 238 2.77 -2.85 14.80
CA TYR A 238 1.93 -2.15 15.76
C TYR A 238 0.81 -3.06 16.31
N LEU A 239 0.41 -2.74 17.54
CA LEU A 239 -0.65 -3.39 18.29
C LEU A 239 -1.62 -2.30 18.76
N VAL A 240 -2.86 -2.34 18.29
CA VAL A 240 -3.89 -1.35 18.62
C VAL A 240 -5.02 -2.02 19.39
N PRO A 241 -5.11 -1.83 20.72
CA PRO A 241 -6.20 -2.40 21.51
C PRO A 241 -7.52 -1.69 21.23
N ARG A 242 -8.63 -2.40 21.45
CA ARG A 242 -10.00 -1.89 21.38
C ARG A 242 -10.71 -2.16 22.70
N ASP A 243 -11.67 -1.29 23.00
CA ASP A 243 -12.44 -1.36 24.25
C ASP A 243 -13.35 -2.61 24.32
N ASP A 244 -13.59 -3.28 23.19
CA ASP A 244 -14.35 -4.54 23.10
C ASP A 244 -13.48 -5.81 23.19
N GLY A 245 -12.21 -5.65 23.57
CA GLY A 245 -11.24 -6.74 23.72
C GLY A 245 -10.59 -7.20 22.41
N ARG A 246 -10.90 -6.58 21.26
CA ARG A 246 -10.13 -6.80 20.03
C ARG A 246 -8.74 -6.19 20.16
N LEU A 247 -7.76 -6.84 19.53
CA LEU A 247 -6.40 -6.35 19.38
C LEU A 247 -6.02 -6.42 17.90
N VAL A 248 -5.83 -5.27 17.26
CA VAL A 248 -5.37 -5.20 15.88
C VAL A 248 -3.85 -5.34 15.86
N VAL A 249 -3.33 -6.25 15.04
CA VAL A 249 -1.90 -6.48 14.83
C VAL A 249 -1.60 -6.19 13.38
N GLY A 250 -0.78 -5.19 13.09
CA GLY A 250 -0.45 -4.83 11.73
C GLY A 250 0.92 -4.17 11.61
N ALA A 251 1.38 -3.84 10.42
CA ALA A 251 0.92 -4.42 9.16
C ALA A 251 2.11 -4.69 8.27
N THR A 252 1.94 -5.66 7.36
CA THR A 252 2.87 -5.79 6.26
C THR A 252 2.82 -4.53 5.39
N VAL A 253 3.93 -4.25 4.71
CA VAL A 253 4.00 -3.26 3.64
C VAL A 253 4.40 -4.00 2.38
N GLU A 254 3.44 -4.19 1.48
CA GLU A 254 3.65 -4.94 0.26
C GLU A 254 3.40 -4.02 -0.95
N GLU A 255 4.50 -3.66 -1.60
CA GLU A 255 4.59 -3.07 -2.93
C GLU A 255 4.08 -4.09 -3.97
N ARG A 256 2.76 -4.33 -3.96
CA ARG A 256 2.13 -5.36 -4.78
C ARG A 256 1.95 -4.94 -6.24
N GLY A 257 2.21 -3.70 -6.63
CA GLY A 257 2.31 -3.36 -8.06
C GLY A 257 3.33 -4.26 -8.79
N PHE A 258 4.53 -4.41 -8.20
CA PHE A 258 5.60 -5.27 -8.72
C PHE A 258 5.41 -6.76 -8.32
N VAL A 259 5.10 -7.03 -7.04
CA VAL A 259 5.09 -8.41 -6.50
C VAL A 259 3.76 -9.15 -6.73
N ALA A 260 2.61 -8.47 -6.89
CA ALA A 260 1.38 -9.18 -7.27
C ALA A 260 1.42 -9.64 -8.72
N GLY A 261 2.10 -8.91 -9.62
CA GLY A 261 2.38 -9.38 -10.97
C GLY A 261 3.17 -10.71 -10.96
N LEU A 262 4.19 -10.82 -10.11
CA LEU A 262 4.98 -12.05 -9.94
C LEU A 262 4.24 -13.18 -9.21
N GLN A 263 3.41 -12.89 -8.21
CA GLN A 263 2.60 -13.92 -7.52
C GLN A 263 1.36 -14.36 -8.31
N LEU A 264 0.85 -13.52 -9.21
CA LEU A 264 -0.13 -13.94 -10.21
C LEU A 264 0.44 -15.02 -11.12
N LEU A 265 1.77 -15.04 -11.35
CA LEU A 265 2.45 -16.12 -12.10
C LEU A 265 2.27 -17.48 -11.41
N GLU A 266 2.44 -17.56 -10.09
CA GLU A 266 2.24 -18.81 -9.32
C GLU A 266 0.79 -19.31 -9.39
N ARG A 267 -0.16 -18.39 -9.63
CA ARG A 267 -1.60 -18.63 -9.74
C ARG A 267 -2.10 -18.81 -11.17
N VAL A 268 -1.25 -18.72 -12.20
CA VAL A 268 -1.62 -19.10 -13.57
C VAL A 268 -1.99 -20.58 -13.54
N SER A 269 -3.29 -20.85 -13.70
CA SER A 269 -3.77 -22.18 -14.07
C SER A 269 -3.16 -22.48 -15.43
N ALA A 270 -2.32 -23.50 -15.52
CA ALA A 270 -1.52 -23.81 -16.69
C ALA A 270 -2.38 -24.40 -17.83
N ASP A 271 -3.44 -23.73 -18.28
CA ASP A 271 -4.34 -24.24 -19.33
C ASP A 271 -3.85 -23.89 -20.75
N LEU A 272 -2.83 -23.03 -20.86
CA LEU A 272 -2.17 -22.66 -22.12
C LEU A 272 -0.86 -23.44 -22.33
N PRO A 273 -0.44 -23.68 -23.59
CA PRO A 273 0.86 -24.28 -23.90
C PRO A 273 2.03 -23.52 -23.26
N LEU A 274 3.10 -24.22 -22.88
CA LEU A 274 4.30 -23.66 -22.24
C LEU A 274 4.80 -22.38 -22.92
N ARG A 275 4.81 -22.38 -24.26
CA ARG A 275 5.25 -21.23 -25.07
C ARG A 275 4.39 -19.98 -24.86
N GLU A 276 3.08 -20.14 -24.86
CA GLU A 276 2.15 -19.02 -24.69
C GLU A 276 2.24 -18.45 -23.27
N THR A 277 2.35 -19.34 -22.28
CA THR A 277 2.56 -18.96 -20.89
C THR A 277 3.86 -18.18 -20.74
N LEU A 278 4.98 -18.68 -21.24
CA LEU A 278 6.27 -17.98 -21.12
C LEU A 278 6.29 -16.61 -21.83
N LEU A 279 5.67 -16.50 -23.01
CA LEU A 279 5.53 -15.20 -23.71
C LEU A 279 4.63 -14.22 -22.94
N TRP A 280 3.54 -14.70 -22.36
CA TRP A 280 2.66 -13.88 -21.52
C TRP A 280 3.36 -13.40 -20.24
N MET A 281 4.05 -14.31 -19.55
CA MET A 281 4.83 -14.01 -18.34
C MET A 281 5.94 -12.99 -18.62
N THR A 282 6.61 -13.17 -19.75
CA THR A 282 7.64 -12.25 -20.24
C THR A 282 7.08 -10.84 -20.43
N ARG A 283 5.94 -10.70 -21.11
CA ARG A 283 5.29 -9.39 -21.32
C ARG A 283 4.91 -8.75 -19.99
N GLY A 284 4.40 -9.53 -19.04
CA GLY A 284 4.12 -9.07 -17.68
C GLY A 284 5.38 -8.54 -16.99
N ALA A 285 6.48 -9.30 -17.02
CA ALA A 285 7.76 -8.88 -16.45
C ALA A 285 8.31 -7.61 -17.12
N ILE A 286 8.20 -7.49 -18.44
CA ILE A 286 8.61 -6.31 -19.22
C ILE A 286 7.84 -5.05 -18.78
N ASN A 287 6.53 -5.16 -18.62
CA ASN A 287 5.70 -4.05 -18.17
C ASN A 287 6.10 -3.61 -16.76
N ILE A 288 6.24 -4.59 -15.86
CA ILE A 288 6.64 -4.36 -14.47
C ILE A 288 8.03 -3.70 -14.42
N MET A 289 8.98 -4.14 -15.25
CA MET A 289 10.34 -3.57 -15.27
C MET A 289 10.36 -2.15 -15.84
N ASP A 290 9.60 -1.83 -16.89
CA ASP A 290 9.54 -0.47 -17.42
C ASP A 290 8.79 0.50 -16.48
N GLU A 291 7.75 0.03 -15.78
CA GLU A 291 7.06 0.81 -14.73
C GLU A 291 7.99 1.14 -13.55
N ASN A 292 8.94 0.25 -13.23
CA ASN A 292 9.89 0.39 -12.13
C ASN A 292 11.30 0.76 -12.61
N ARG A 293 11.40 1.39 -13.79
CA ARG A 293 12.65 1.61 -14.52
C ARG A 293 13.72 2.33 -13.68
N ASP A 294 13.34 3.42 -13.01
CA ASP A 294 14.29 4.24 -12.24
C ASP A 294 14.80 3.51 -11.00
N PHE A 295 13.91 2.78 -10.31
CA PHE A 295 14.27 1.97 -9.16
C PHE A 295 15.22 0.83 -9.54
N LEU A 296 14.90 0.09 -10.60
CA LEU A 296 15.76 -0.99 -11.10
C LEU A 296 17.10 -0.46 -11.61
N ARG A 297 17.10 0.68 -12.31
CA ARG A 297 18.32 1.38 -12.72
C ARG A 297 19.19 1.72 -11.50
N LEU A 298 18.61 2.28 -10.45
CA LEU A 298 19.33 2.63 -9.23
C LEU A 298 19.97 1.38 -8.61
N ILE A 299 19.18 0.33 -8.36
CA ILE A 299 19.67 -0.92 -7.76
C ILE A 299 20.81 -1.54 -8.59
N ILE A 300 20.67 -1.57 -9.92
CA ILE A 300 21.68 -2.15 -10.80
C ILE A 300 22.97 -1.30 -10.75
N MET A 301 22.86 0.03 -10.82
CA MET A 301 24.03 0.90 -10.87
C MET A 301 24.76 0.96 -9.53
N GLU A 302 24.04 1.08 -8.41
CA GLU A 302 24.61 1.06 -7.06
C GLU A 302 25.21 -0.31 -6.73
N GLY A 303 24.52 -1.39 -7.14
CA GLY A 303 25.03 -2.75 -6.98
C GLY A 303 26.32 -3.00 -7.78
N LEU A 304 26.42 -2.49 -9.01
CA LEU A 304 27.66 -2.51 -9.80
C LEU A 304 28.76 -1.64 -9.17
N GLY A 305 28.37 -0.58 -8.45
CA GLY A 305 29.25 0.27 -7.64
C GLY A 305 29.73 -0.40 -6.34
N GLY A 306 29.19 -1.57 -5.98
CA GLY A 306 29.58 -2.34 -4.80
C GLY A 306 28.77 -2.04 -3.54
N ASP A 307 27.63 -1.35 -3.64
CA ASP A 307 26.73 -1.12 -2.50
C ASP A 307 26.09 -2.43 -2.02
N GLU A 308 26.32 -2.79 -0.75
CA GLU A 308 25.83 -4.06 -0.19
C GLU A 308 24.31 -4.12 -0.11
N SER A 309 23.63 -3.00 0.16
CA SER A 309 22.17 -2.95 0.26
C SER A 309 21.51 -3.14 -1.10
N ALA A 310 22.03 -2.47 -2.14
CA ALA A 310 21.59 -2.64 -3.51
C ALA A 310 21.83 -4.07 -4.01
N LEU A 311 22.98 -4.67 -3.68
CA LEU A 311 23.27 -6.08 -4.01
C LEU A 311 22.31 -7.04 -3.29
N GLU A 312 21.97 -6.80 -2.02
CA GLU A 312 20.98 -7.60 -1.29
C GLU A 312 19.58 -7.48 -1.91
N GLN A 313 19.15 -6.25 -2.22
CA GLN A 313 17.87 -6.01 -2.88
C GLN A 313 17.79 -6.65 -4.26
N TYR A 314 18.86 -6.55 -5.06
CA TYR A 314 18.96 -7.19 -6.35
C TYR A 314 18.84 -8.72 -6.24
N ARG A 315 19.60 -9.35 -5.33
CA ARG A 315 19.54 -10.80 -5.09
C ARG A 315 18.14 -11.23 -4.69
N ARG A 316 17.53 -10.54 -3.71
CA ARG A 316 16.18 -10.83 -3.24
C ARG A 316 15.15 -10.78 -4.37
N LEU A 317 15.26 -9.79 -5.26
CA LEU A 317 14.36 -9.63 -6.41
C LEU A 317 14.53 -10.78 -7.40
N VAL A 318 15.77 -11.12 -7.76
CA VAL A 318 16.08 -12.22 -8.69
C VAL A 318 15.65 -13.57 -8.11
N ASP A 319 15.93 -13.82 -6.83
CA ASP A 319 15.58 -15.07 -6.14
C ASP A 319 14.06 -15.29 -6.09
N LEU A 320 13.29 -14.23 -5.81
CA LEU A 320 11.83 -14.28 -5.84
C LEU A 320 11.30 -14.60 -7.23
N TRP A 321 11.89 -14.00 -8.27
CA TRP A 321 11.49 -14.24 -9.65
C TRP A 321 11.86 -15.65 -10.13
N GLU A 322 13.07 -16.11 -9.81
CA GLU A 322 13.53 -17.47 -10.12
C GLU A 322 12.65 -18.51 -9.42
N SER A 323 12.31 -18.31 -8.15
CA SER A 323 11.43 -19.21 -7.40
C SER A 323 10.03 -19.29 -8.01
N ALA A 324 9.42 -18.15 -8.33
CA ALA A 324 8.08 -18.10 -8.93
C ALA A 324 8.06 -18.78 -10.31
N LEU A 325 9.04 -18.48 -11.18
CA LEU A 325 9.11 -19.05 -12.52
C LEU A 325 9.45 -20.55 -12.50
N THR A 326 10.33 -20.98 -11.59
CA THR A 326 10.63 -22.40 -11.38
C THR A 326 9.36 -23.17 -10.97
N THR A 327 8.55 -22.60 -10.08
CA THR A 327 7.27 -23.21 -9.65
C THR A 327 6.30 -23.40 -10.82
N VAL A 328 6.22 -22.43 -11.73
CA VAL A 328 5.39 -22.53 -12.94
C VAL A 328 5.95 -23.60 -13.88
N LEU A 329 7.25 -23.56 -14.16
CA LEU A 329 7.92 -24.48 -15.08
C LEU A 329 7.88 -25.94 -14.60
N GLN A 330 7.89 -26.17 -13.29
CA GLN A 330 7.72 -27.50 -12.70
C GLN A 330 6.41 -28.17 -13.15
N ARG A 331 5.32 -27.40 -13.25
CA ARG A 331 4.02 -27.91 -13.74
C ARG A 331 4.08 -28.31 -15.22
N TYR A 332 4.90 -27.63 -16.01
CA TYR A 332 5.09 -27.97 -17.42
C TYR A 332 6.05 -29.14 -17.64
N THR A 333 6.97 -29.40 -16.70
CA THR A 333 7.71 -30.67 -16.63
C THR A 333 6.76 -31.83 -16.35
N GLU A 334 5.83 -31.68 -15.40
CA GLU A 334 4.82 -32.71 -15.10
C GLU A 334 3.90 -33.00 -16.30
N LYS A 335 3.66 -32.01 -17.16
CA LYS A 335 2.91 -32.15 -18.41
C LYS A 335 3.72 -32.71 -19.59
N GLY A 336 5.03 -32.86 -19.45
CA GLY A 336 5.92 -33.33 -20.54
C GLY A 336 6.21 -32.28 -21.63
N GLU A 337 5.87 -31.01 -21.39
CA GLU A 337 6.09 -29.90 -22.33
C GLU A 337 7.46 -29.22 -22.16
N LEU A 338 8.10 -29.38 -21.00
CA LEU A 338 9.47 -28.94 -20.77
C LEU A 338 10.43 -30.14 -20.90
N GLN A 339 11.05 -30.29 -22.07
CA GLN A 339 12.01 -31.37 -22.36
C GLN A 339 13.46 -30.82 -22.27
N ASP A 340 14.38 -31.67 -21.81
CA ASP A 340 15.84 -31.46 -21.75
C ASP A 340 16.39 -30.37 -20.81
N ASN A 341 15.56 -29.48 -20.24
CA ASN A 341 15.99 -28.45 -19.30
C ASN A 341 15.38 -28.64 -17.91
N SER A 342 16.17 -28.42 -16.85
CA SER A 342 15.59 -28.33 -15.51
C SER A 342 14.74 -27.05 -15.40
N PRO A 343 13.60 -27.09 -14.68
CA PRO A 343 12.74 -25.91 -14.47
C PRO A 343 13.52 -24.69 -13.98
N GLN A 344 14.47 -24.90 -13.08
CA GLN A 344 15.32 -23.86 -12.54
C GLN A 344 16.29 -23.29 -13.59
N ALA A 345 16.90 -24.13 -14.43
CA ALA A 345 17.80 -23.67 -15.49
C ALA A 345 17.05 -22.85 -16.54
N MET A 346 15.86 -23.30 -16.95
CA MET A 346 14.99 -22.57 -17.86
C MET A 346 14.52 -21.24 -17.23
N ALA A 347 14.17 -21.24 -15.94
CA ALA A 347 13.80 -20.01 -15.23
C ALA A 347 14.93 -18.96 -15.30
N ARG A 348 16.16 -19.37 -14.99
CA ARG A 348 17.34 -18.48 -15.05
C ARG A 348 17.60 -17.95 -16.45
N GLN A 349 17.46 -18.79 -17.48
CA GLN A 349 17.66 -18.38 -18.88
C GLN A 349 16.65 -17.29 -19.28
N VAL A 350 15.37 -17.46 -18.97
CA VAL A 350 14.32 -16.48 -19.24
C VAL A 350 14.59 -15.16 -18.49
N ILE A 351 14.92 -15.25 -17.19
CA ILE A 351 15.21 -14.08 -16.36
C ILE A 351 16.40 -13.29 -16.92
N TYR A 352 17.51 -13.96 -17.21
CA TYR A 352 18.70 -13.30 -17.75
C TYR A 352 18.43 -12.66 -19.10
N LEU A 353 17.61 -13.28 -19.93
CA LEU A 353 17.26 -12.74 -21.23
C LEU A 353 16.46 -11.44 -21.09
N ILE A 354 15.49 -11.40 -20.18
CA ILE A 354 14.71 -10.19 -19.89
C ILE A 354 15.58 -9.11 -19.25
N LEU A 355 16.44 -9.47 -18.29
CA LEU A 355 17.36 -8.54 -17.64
C LEU A 355 18.35 -7.90 -18.63
N MET A 356 18.96 -8.70 -19.51
CA MET A 356 19.85 -8.18 -20.55
C MET A 356 19.10 -7.25 -21.51
N ALA A 357 17.90 -7.65 -21.94
CA ALA A 357 17.09 -6.82 -22.82
C ALA A 357 16.75 -5.48 -22.15
N PHE A 358 16.40 -5.49 -20.85
CA PHE A 358 16.12 -4.29 -20.09
C PHE A 358 17.36 -3.38 -19.97
N GLN A 359 18.53 -3.95 -19.67
CA GLN A 359 19.80 -3.21 -19.63
C GLN A 359 20.11 -2.54 -20.98
N ASP A 360 19.90 -3.24 -22.09
CA ASP A 360 20.07 -2.66 -23.43
C ASP A 360 19.13 -1.45 -23.67
N THR A 361 17.91 -1.46 -23.11
CA THR A 361 17.01 -0.30 -23.16
C THR A 361 17.46 0.86 -22.26
N LEU A 362 18.13 0.58 -21.14
CA LEU A 362 18.73 1.63 -20.30
C LEU A 362 19.89 2.31 -21.03
N MET A 363 20.63 1.55 -21.84
CA MET A 363 21.77 2.02 -22.63
C MET A 363 21.37 2.66 -23.96
N GLY A 364 20.07 2.71 -24.30
CA GLY A 364 19.57 3.38 -25.50
C GLY A 364 19.85 2.63 -26.81
N ARG A 365 20.13 1.33 -26.76
CA ARG A 365 20.63 0.56 -27.92
C ARG A 365 19.54 0.24 -28.96
N HIS A 366 18.34 -0.09 -28.49
CA HIS A 366 17.19 -0.48 -29.34
C HIS A 366 16.06 0.54 -29.34
N VAL A 367 16.01 1.40 -28.33
CA VAL A 367 15.00 2.43 -28.14
C VAL A 367 15.63 3.57 -27.34
N SER A 368 15.30 4.82 -27.67
CA SER A 368 15.82 5.97 -26.92
C SER A 368 15.46 5.82 -25.43
N PRO A 369 16.37 6.14 -24.49
CA PRO A 369 16.04 6.17 -23.06
C PRO A 369 14.90 7.15 -22.75
N GLU A 370 14.70 8.17 -23.59
CA GLU A 370 13.67 9.20 -23.48
C GLU A 370 12.38 8.87 -24.26
N ALA A 371 12.34 7.73 -24.97
CA ALA A 371 11.16 7.30 -25.74
C ALA A 371 9.95 7.11 -24.83
N ALA A 372 8.74 7.16 -25.38
CA ALA A 372 7.52 6.96 -24.61
C ALA A 372 7.50 5.54 -23.99
N PRO A 373 6.89 5.34 -22.79
CA PRO A 373 6.85 4.03 -22.14
C PRO A 373 6.35 2.90 -23.03
N GLU A 374 5.37 3.17 -23.89
CA GLU A 374 4.83 2.18 -24.82
C GLU A 374 5.85 1.74 -25.89
N GLU A 375 6.60 2.68 -26.45
CA GLU A 375 7.65 2.40 -27.44
C GLU A 375 8.78 1.56 -26.81
N ARG A 376 9.12 1.86 -25.55
CA ARG A 376 10.14 1.08 -24.81
C ARG A 376 9.67 -0.33 -24.50
N ARG A 377 8.43 -0.50 -24.05
CA ARG A 377 7.82 -1.82 -23.84
C ARG A 377 7.75 -2.62 -25.13
N GLN A 378 7.39 -1.97 -26.25
CA GLN A 378 7.31 -2.62 -27.55
C GLN A 378 8.69 -3.10 -28.02
N ALA A 379 9.73 -2.26 -27.89
CA ALA A 379 11.10 -2.64 -28.22
C ALA A 379 11.60 -3.81 -27.36
N LEU A 380 11.32 -3.76 -26.05
CA LEU A 380 11.69 -4.83 -25.12
C LEU A 380 10.95 -6.14 -25.44
N SER A 381 9.65 -6.06 -25.74
CA SER A 381 8.84 -7.24 -26.09
C SER A 381 9.22 -7.84 -27.44
N ALA A 382 9.65 -7.04 -28.41
CA ALA A 382 10.09 -7.54 -29.72
C ALA A 382 11.40 -8.35 -29.55
N PHE A 383 12.38 -7.78 -28.87
CA PHE A 383 13.68 -8.43 -28.63
C PHE A 383 13.53 -9.74 -27.84
N VAL A 384 12.77 -9.70 -26.74
CA VAL A 384 12.57 -10.89 -25.92
C VAL A 384 11.72 -11.93 -26.65
N GLY A 385 10.71 -11.51 -27.41
CA GLY A 385 9.86 -12.41 -28.19
C GLY A 385 10.67 -13.23 -29.21
N ASP A 386 11.57 -12.58 -29.93
CA ASP A 386 12.44 -13.24 -30.91
C ASP A 386 13.40 -14.23 -30.24
N ALA A 387 14.02 -13.84 -29.13
CA ALA A 387 14.95 -14.72 -28.44
C ALA A 387 14.24 -15.90 -27.74
N MET A 388 13.02 -15.70 -27.26
CA MET A 388 12.19 -16.78 -26.72
C MET A 388 11.82 -17.83 -27.78
N ASN A 389 11.68 -17.43 -29.05
CA ASN A 389 11.46 -18.39 -30.15
C ASN A 389 12.64 -19.33 -30.37
N HIS A 390 13.85 -18.93 -29.98
CA HIS A 390 15.04 -19.78 -30.05
C HIS A 390 15.20 -20.69 -28.81
N LEU A 391 14.70 -20.25 -27.66
CA LEU A 391 14.72 -21.02 -26.40
C LEU A 391 13.66 -22.13 -26.35
N LEU A 392 12.54 -21.95 -27.04
CA LEU A 392 11.41 -22.88 -27.07
C LEU A 392 11.19 -23.39 -28.50
N PRO A 393 11.86 -24.49 -28.91
CA PRO A 393 11.70 -25.02 -30.27
C PRO A 393 10.24 -25.41 -30.56
N ASN A 394 9.80 -25.20 -31.80
CA ASN A 394 8.44 -25.50 -32.22
C ASN A 394 8.13 -27.01 -32.08
N PRO A 395 6.95 -27.39 -31.57
CA PRO A 395 6.51 -28.80 -31.52
C PRO A 395 6.19 -29.41 -32.90
N GLN A 396 6.59 -28.79 -34.03
CA GLN A 396 6.31 -29.27 -35.39
C GLN A 396 7.57 -29.61 -36.22
N THR A 397 8.73 -29.78 -35.60
CA THR A 397 9.91 -30.34 -36.28
C THR A 397 10.44 -31.55 -35.51
N SER A 398 9.70 -32.64 -35.57
CA SER A 398 10.17 -34.01 -35.33
C SER A 398 9.21 -35.00 -35.98
#